data_AF-A0A420HNF7-F1
#
_entry.id   AF-A0A420HNF7-F1
#
_cell.length_a   1.000
_cell.length_b   1.000
_cell.length_c   1.000
_cell.angle_alpha   90.00
_cell.angle_beta   90.00
_cell.angle_gamma   90.00
#
_symmetry.space_group_name_H-M   'P 1'
#
loop_
_entity.id
_entity.type
_entity.pdbx_description
1 polymer ?
#
loop_
_entity_poly.entity_id
_entity_poly.type
_entity_poly.pdbx_seq_one_letter_code
_entity_poly.pdbx_strand_id
1 'polypeptide(L)'
;MLNRSILRASSRLLCRRYATETLSSASAKSTPATTDAGLIGDAPQGPPILLKIREDLKTATQNNETVKQSVIQNLVDATQTKPIKTDIQVLALINKARKESDVAIEHFKIAERQDLVEKQEETNRILDEYSSSIETISAEKIRGIVEKIIADCKSRNEPAKFGHVLNRAFKHPELPFEKVGRAEVLKVVQEVMPYERHGSLLILQIYRKDLKIALQNKETVKLTVIRSLINATREKPIKNDIHVLALINKAKKENQMAIDHYKVAGRQDLVEKQEVIAGILEEYAGSVETISPEIVKKVVEEIIENFKARNEKVVHQQVLIKALKSPKLPSDKLDKADVLKVLQEVLPNGKSGASK
;
A
#
# COMPACT_ATOMS: atom_id res chain seq x y z
N MET A 1 -3.79 39.58 43.84
CA MET A 1 -3.10 39.84 42.56
C MET A 1 -3.68 38.92 41.50
N LEU A 2 -4.49 39.48 40.60
CA LEU A 2 -5.16 38.77 39.50
C LEU A 2 -4.31 38.91 38.24
N ASN A 3 -3.95 37.81 37.59
CA ASN A 3 -3.48 37.82 36.20
C ASN A 3 -4.55 37.19 35.30
N ARG A 4 -5.19 38.07 34.52
CA ARG A 4 -6.04 37.76 33.36
C ARG A 4 -5.19 37.85 32.10
N SER A 5 -5.11 36.77 31.32
CA SER A 5 -4.95 36.82 29.86
C SER A 5 -4.89 35.39 29.30
N ILE A 6 -5.43 35.01 28.14
CA ILE A 6 -6.35 35.59 27.17
C ILE A 6 -7.01 34.35 26.52
N LEU A 7 -8.33 34.34 26.43
CA LEU A 7 -9.10 33.41 25.61
C LEU A 7 -8.83 33.70 24.13
N ARG A 8 -8.63 32.65 23.32
CA ARG A 8 -9.05 32.71 21.91
C ARG A 8 -9.52 31.36 21.42
N ALA A 9 -10.84 31.25 21.37
CA ALA A 9 -11.57 30.28 20.57
C ALA A 9 -11.47 30.62 19.07
N SER A 10 -11.84 29.65 18.23
CA SER A 10 -12.63 29.78 16.98
C SER A 10 -11.99 29.17 15.72
N SER A 11 -12.43 27.94 15.41
CA SER A 11 -13.15 27.58 14.17
C SER A 11 -12.81 28.28 12.84
N ARG A 12 -12.28 27.50 11.89
CA ARG A 12 -12.53 27.63 10.43
C ARG A 12 -12.45 26.22 9.82
N LEU A 13 -13.54 25.45 9.79
CA LEU A 13 -14.52 25.37 8.69
C LEU A 13 -13.93 25.44 7.27
N LEU A 14 -14.01 24.26 6.64
CA LEU A 14 -14.24 23.95 5.23
C LEU A 14 -14.85 25.12 4.42
N CYS A 15 -14.27 25.42 3.26
CA CYS A 15 -15.08 25.75 2.10
C CYS A 15 -14.35 25.43 0.77
N ARG A 16 -14.87 24.37 0.15
CA ARG A 16 -14.77 23.99 -1.26
C ARG A 16 -15.42 25.11 -2.08
N ARG A 17 -14.77 25.64 -3.11
CA ARG A 17 -15.44 26.45 -4.14
C ARG A 17 -15.17 25.83 -5.51
N TYR A 18 -16.22 25.21 -6.03
CA TYR A 18 -16.44 25.06 -7.47
C TYR A 18 -16.80 26.45 -8.02
N ALA A 19 -16.27 26.80 -9.18
CA ALA A 19 -16.76 27.91 -9.98
C ALA A 19 -17.01 27.38 -11.39
N THR A 20 -18.29 27.13 -11.67
CA THR A 20 -18.88 27.13 -13.00
C THR A 20 -19.33 28.57 -13.33
N GLU A 21 -19.71 28.79 -14.59
CA GLU A 21 -20.42 29.96 -15.16
C GLU A 21 -19.52 30.88 -16.01
N THR A 22 -19.52 30.72 -17.34
CA THR A 22 -20.52 31.09 -18.37
C THR A 22 -20.37 32.52 -18.89
N LEU A 23 -20.41 32.60 -20.22
CA LEU A 23 -20.25 33.71 -21.14
C LEU A 23 -21.26 34.85 -20.90
N SER A 24 -20.83 36.11 -21.10
CA SER A 24 -21.42 37.01 -22.13
C SER A 24 -20.77 38.41 -22.17
N SER A 25 -20.32 38.77 -23.37
CA SER A 25 -20.39 40.07 -24.07
C SER A 25 -20.05 41.39 -23.36
N ALA A 26 -18.99 42.06 -23.83
CA ALA A 26 -19.03 43.48 -24.15
C ALA A 26 -17.96 43.82 -25.21
N SER A 27 -18.37 44.69 -26.13
CA SER A 27 -17.81 44.92 -27.47
C SER A 27 -16.86 46.14 -27.53
N ALA A 28 -15.97 46.08 -28.54
CA ALA A 28 -15.37 47.17 -29.30
C ALA A 28 -14.22 48.00 -28.70
N LYS A 29 -13.01 47.83 -29.27
CA LYS A 29 -12.48 48.75 -30.30
C LYS A 29 -11.26 48.17 -31.03
N SER A 30 -11.36 48.10 -32.36
CA SER A 30 -10.33 47.89 -33.39
C SER A 30 -9.33 49.06 -33.39
N THR A 31 -8.01 48.94 -33.60
CA THR A 31 -7.16 48.52 -34.74
C THR A 31 -5.68 48.85 -34.33
N PRO A 32 -4.61 48.58 -35.10
CA PRO A 32 -4.34 47.57 -36.12
C PRO A 32 -3.12 46.69 -35.76
N ALA A 33 -2.86 45.71 -36.62
CA ALA A 33 -1.74 44.78 -36.56
C ALA A 33 -0.36 45.46 -36.45
N THR A 34 0.43 45.00 -35.49
CA THR A 34 1.88 44.86 -35.64
C THR A 34 2.17 43.38 -35.49
N THR A 35 2.57 42.79 -36.60
CA THR A 35 3.28 41.52 -36.67
C THR A 35 4.46 41.55 -35.72
N ASP A 36 4.35 40.88 -34.59
CA ASP A 36 5.53 40.40 -33.87
C ASP A 36 5.48 38.88 -33.89
N ALA A 37 6.25 38.33 -34.83
CA ALA A 37 6.55 36.93 -34.91
C ALA A 37 7.30 36.55 -33.63
N GLY A 38 6.54 36.13 -32.62
CA GLY A 38 7.05 35.61 -31.36
C GLY A 38 7.90 34.38 -31.59
N LEU A 39 9.19 34.65 -31.78
CA LEU A 39 10.38 33.84 -31.54
C LEU A 39 10.08 32.41 -31.06
N ILE A 40 10.01 31.51 -32.04
CA ILE A 40 10.45 30.13 -31.88
C ILE A 40 11.96 30.21 -31.62
N GLY A 41 12.31 30.34 -30.34
CA GLY A 41 13.67 30.59 -29.89
C GLY A 41 13.91 29.96 -28.53
N ASP A 42 13.70 28.65 -28.44
CA ASP A 42 14.30 27.84 -27.39
C ASP A 42 14.89 26.59 -28.05
N ALA A 43 16.20 26.40 -27.85
CA ALA A 43 16.93 25.25 -28.35
C ALA A 43 16.23 23.94 -27.91
N PRO A 44 16.27 22.87 -28.72
CA PRO A 44 15.49 21.65 -28.51
C PRO A 44 16.02 20.84 -27.32
N GLN A 45 15.71 21.25 -26.10
CA GLN A 45 15.97 20.50 -24.88
C GLN A 45 14.82 19.51 -24.68
N GLY A 46 14.79 18.47 -25.50
CA GLY A 46 13.79 17.41 -25.41
C GLY A 46 14.34 16.09 -25.93
N PRO A 47 13.83 14.95 -25.42
CA PRO A 47 14.20 13.63 -25.92
C PRO A 47 14.15 13.52 -27.46
N PRO A 48 15.05 12.77 -28.13
CA PRO A 48 15.13 12.68 -29.59
C PRO A 48 13.79 12.37 -30.26
N ILE A 49 12.95 11.55 -29.63
CA ILE A 49 11.62 11.20 -30.16
C ILE A 49 10.65 12.39 -30.15
N LEU A 50 10.75 13.30 -29.17
CA LEU A 50 9.88 14.48 -29.11
C LEU A 50 10.15 15.46 -30.24
N LEU A 51 11.39 15.50 -30.74
CA LEU A 51 11.74 16.34 -31.88
C LEU A 51 11.07 15.83 -33.14
N LYS A 52 11.13 14.51 -33.37
CA LYS A 52 10.41 13.85 -34.47
C LYS A 52 8.90 14.09 -34.39
N ILE A 53 8.30 13.92 -33.21
CA ILE A 53 6.86 14.18 -32.99
C ILE A 53 6.49 15.64 -33.30
N ARG A 54 7.35 16.61 -32.95
CA ARG A 54 7.12 18.03 -33.27
C ARG A 54 7.30 18.35 -34.75
N GLU A 55 8.21 17.67 -35.43
CA GLU A 55 8.38 17.77 -36.89
C GLU A 55 7.16 17.18 -37.61
N ASP A 56 6.70 16.00 -37.19
CA ASP A 56 5.53 15.32 -37.74
C ASP A 56 4.23 16.08 -37.50
N LEU A 57 4.12 16.84 -36.40
CA LEU A 57 3.00 17.75 -36.19
C LEU A 57 2.91 18.75 -37.34
N LYS A 58 4.04 19.36 -37.72
CA LYS A 58 4.07 20.35 -38.80
C LYS A 58 3.71 19.70 -40.13
N THR A 59 4.26 18.52 -40.44
CA THR A 59 3.94 17.82 -41.69
C THR A 59 2.48 17.38 -41.74
N ALA A 60 1.91 16.88 -40.64
CA ALA A 60 0.49 16.52 -40.54
C ALA A 60 -0.44 17.73 -40.76
N THR A 61 -0.08 18.91 -40.23
CA THR A 61 -0.84 20.15 -40.48
C THR A 61 -0.77 20.60 -41.94
N GLN A 62 0.37 20.42 -42.62
CA GLN A 62 0.54 20.78 -44.02
C GLN A 62 -0.21 19.82 -44.95
N ASN A 63 -0.20 18.53 -44.63
CA ASN A 63 -0.84 17.48 -45.41
C ASN A 63 -2.34 17.31 -45.08
N ASN A 64 -2.90 18.12 -44.18
CA ASN A 64 -4.30 18.06 -43.71
C ASN A 64 -4.71 16.68 -43.13
N GLU A 65 -3.77 15.98 -42.49
CA GLU A 65 -4.03 14.69 -41.84
C GLU A 65 -4.67 14.89 -40.46
N THR A 66 -5.99 15.12 -40.43
CA THR A 66 -6.73 15.52 -39.21
C THR A 66 -6.57 14.55 -38.02
N VAL A 67 -6.63 13.24 -38.26
CA VAL A 67 -6.53 12.21 -37.20
C VAL A 67 -5.12 12.21 -36.59
N LYS A 68 -4.08 12.10 -37.43
CA LYS A 68 -2.67 12.14 -37.00
C LYS A 68 -2.33 13.45 -36.28
N GLN A 69 -2.77 14.58 -36.82
CA GLN A 69 -2.58 15.88 -36.19
C GLN A 69 -3.18 15.90 -34.78
N SER A 70 -4.42 15.42 -34.59
CA SER A 70 -5.07 15.42 -33.28
C SER A 70 -4.31 14.55 -32.25
N VAL A 71 -3.84 13.37 -32.67
CA VAL A 71 -3.09 12.45 -31.81
C VAL A 71 -1.74 13.06 -31.40
N ILE A 72 -0.99 13.58 -32.37
CA ILE A 72 0.32 14.20 -32.14
C ILE A 72 0.19 15.45 -31.26
N GLN A 73 -0.81 16.28 -31.51
CA GLN A 73 -1.09 17.47 -30.69
C GLN A 73 -1.35 17.08 -29.23
N ASN A 74 -2.22 16.09 -29.00
CA ASN A 74 -2.52 15.60 -27.64
C ASN A 74 -1.26 15.08 -26.93
N LEU A 75 -0.36 14.39 -27.64
CA LEU A 75 0.92 13.93 -27.09
C LEU A 75 1.83 15.11 -26.73
N VAL A 76 1.96 16.10 -27.62
CA VAL A 76 2.76 17.31 -27.38
C VAL A 76 2.22 18.10 -26.20
N ASP A 77 0.90 18.30 -26.11
CA ASP A 77 0.25 18.99 -25.00
C ASP A 77 0.43 18.26 -23.67
N ALA A 78 0.37 16.92 -23.68
CA ALA A 78 0.67 16.11 -22.51
C ALA A 78 2.11 16.34 -22.01
N THR A 79 3.08 16.59 -22.91
CA THR A 79 4.46 16.91 -22.54
C THR A 79 4.61 18.30 -21.91
N GLN A 80 3.72 19.25 -22.21
CA GLN A 80 3.77 20.59 -21.62
C GLN A 80 3.34 20.57 -20.16
N THR A 81 2.39 19.70 -19.81
CA THR A 81 1.89 19.60 -18.42
C THR A 81 2.93 19.03 -17.44
N LYS A 82 3.89 18.22 -17.93
CA LYS A 82 4.96 17.62 -17.13
C LYS A 82 6.25 17.54 -17.97
N PRO A 83 7.34 18.21 -17.57
CA PRO A 83 8.57 18.21 -18.34
C PRO A 83 9.13 16.80 -18.46
N ILE A 84 9.23 16.32 -19.69
CA ILE A 84 9.71 14.98 -20.04
C ILE A 84 11.20 15.02 -20.33
N LYS A 85 11.95 14.06 -19.78
CA LYS A 85 13.41 14.00 -19.93
C LYS A 85 13.90 12.79 -20.74
N THR A 86 13.13 11.72 -20.83
CA THR A 86 13.57 10.47 -21.49
C THR A 86 12.53 9.93 -22.47
N ASP A 87 12.99 9.22 -23.49
CA ASP A 87 12.12 8.61 -24.51
C ASP A 87 11.11 7.61 -23.91
N ILE A 88 11.48 6.87 -22.85
CA ILE A 88 10.53 5.96 -22.15
C ILE A 88 9.36 6.72 -21.53
N GLN A 89 9.58 7.94 -21.05
CA GLN A 89 8.47 8.72 -20.48
C GLN A 89 7.47 9.09 -21.58
N VAL A 90 7.93 9.30 -22.81
CA VAL A 90 7.08 9.45 -23.99
C VAL A 90 6.35 8.14 -24.29
N LEU A 91 7.06 7.00 -24.27
CA LEU A 91 6.45 5.66 -24.40
C LEU A 91 5.38 5.40 -23.33
N ALA A 92 5.58 5.87 -22.10
CA ALA A 92 4.59 5.77 -21.04
C ALA A 92 3.32 6.61 -21.32
N LEU A 93 3.47 7.78 -21.95
CA LEU A 93 2.32 8.59 -22.40
C LEU A 93 1.59 7.92 -23.58
N ILE A 94 2.32 7.39 -24.55
CA ILE A 94 1.76 6.64 -25.69
C ILE A 94 0.95 5.45 -25.17
N ASN A 95 1.49 4.67 -24.23
CA ASN A 95 0.79 3.56 -23.59
C ASN A 95 -0.44 3.98 -22.77
N LYS A 96 -0.41 5.18 -22.18
CA LYS A 96 -1.57 5.73 -21.46
C LYS A 96 -2.68 6.11 -22.44
N ALA A 97 -2.34 6.84 -23.50
CA ALA A 97 -3.27 7.22 -24.56
C ALA A 97 -3.89 5.98 -25.22
N ARG A 98 -3.10 4.92 -25.46
CA ARG A 98 -3.62 3.64 -25.97
C ARG A 98 -4.62 2.99 -25.04
N LYS A 99 -4.34 2.92 -23.73
CA LYS A 99 -5.30 2.35 -22.78
C LYS A 99 -6.61 3.14 -22.72
N GLU A 100 -6.53 4.46 -22.80
CA GLU A 100 -7.71 5.32 -22.87
C GLU A 100 -8.49 5.08 -24.16
N SER A 101 -7.78 4.91 -25.27
CA SER A 101 -8.29 4.52 -26.58
C SER A 101 -8.99 3.15 -26.57
N ASP A 102 -8.38 2.12 -25.98
CA ASP A 102 -8.94 0.77 -25.88
C ASP A 102 -10.23 0.75 -25.04
N VAL A 103 -10.24 1.47 -23.91
CA VAL A 103 -11.45 1.64 -23.08
C VAL A 103 -12.54 2.37 -23.86
N ALA A 104 -12.20 3.40 -24.63
CA ALA A 104 -13.15 4.09 -25.49
C ALA A 104 -13.72 3.16 -26.59
N ILE A 105 -12.88 2.32 -27.22
CA ILE A 105 -13.31 1.31 -28.20
C ILE A 105 -14.33 0.35 -27.57
N GLU A 106 -14.07 -0.15 -26.36
CA GLU A 106 -15.01 -1.03 -25.65
C GLU A 106 -16.36 -0.33 -25.43
N HIS A 107 -16.36 0.93 -24.98
CA HIS A 107 -17.58 1.70 -24.80
C HIS A 107 -18.32 1.98 -26.12
N PHE A 108 -17.62 2.27 -27.22
CA PHE A 108 -18.24 2.49 -28.53
C PHE A 108 -18.80 1.22 -29.16
N LYS A 109 -18.15 0.06 -28.94
CA LYS A 109 -18.68 -1.25 -29.31
C LYS A 109 -19.99 -1.56 -28.60
N ILE A 110 -20.06 -1.28 -27.30
CA ILE A 110 -21.31 -1.44 -26.51
C ILE A 110 -22.42 -0.51 -27.03
N ALA A 111 -22.06 0.68 -27.51
CA ALA A 111 -22.99 1.66 -28.06
C ALA A 111 -23.29 1.46 -29.57
N GLU A 112 -22.79 0.38 -30.19
CA GLU A 112 -22.96 0.05 -31.62
C GLU A 112 -22.54 1.18 -32.59
N ARG A 113 -21.59 2.04 -32.19
CA ARG A 113 -21.06 3.13 -33.03
C ARG A 113 -19.77 2.71 -33.71
N GLN A 114 -19.89 2.02 -34.84
CA GLN A 114 -18.75 1.50 -35.60
C GLN A 114 -17.80 2.60 -36.10
N ASP A 115 -18.34 3.77 -36.46
CA ASP A 115 -17.59 4.92 -36.98
C ASP A 115 -16.57 5.48 -35.99
N LEU A 116 -16.92 5.46 -34.70
CA LEU A 116 -16.02 5.90 -33.62
C LEU A 116 -14.98 4.84 -33.27
N VAL A 117 -15.33 3.56 -33.43
CA VAL A 117 -14.39 2.45 -33.24
C VAL A 117 -13.26 2.53 -34.27
N GLU A 118 -13.59 2.72 -35.55
CA GLU A 118 -12.60 2.83 -36.63
C GLU A 118 -11.62 3.99 -36.41
N LYS A 119 -12.15 5.18 -36.05
CA LYS A 119 -11.30 6.34 -35.71
C LYS A 119 -10.36 6.04 -34.56
N GLN A 120 -10.84 5.36 -33.52
CA GLN A 120 -10.05 5.04 -32.34
C GLN A 120 -9.01 3.94 -32.64
N GLU A 121 -9.32 2.97 -33.49
CA GLU A 121 -8.36 2.00 -34.03
C GLU A 121 -7.27 2.66 -34.89
N GLU A 122 -7.62 3.64 -35.72
CA GLU A 122 -6.64 4.46 -36.45
C GLU A 122 -5.71 5.22 -35.50
N THR A 123 -6.25 5.80 -34.41
CA THR A 123 -5.39 6.44 -33.41
C THR A 123 -4.40 5.45 -32.78
N ASN A 124 -4.83 4.22 -32.51
CA ASN A 124 -3.95 3.18 -31.97
C ASN A 124 -2.85 2.80 -32.96
N ARG A 125 -3.16 2.69 -34.26
CA ARG A 125 -2.17 2.43 -35.32
C ARG A 125 -1.08 3.51 -35.37
N ILE A 126 -1.48 4.77 -35.29
CA ILE A 126 -0.54 5.90 -35.27
C ILE A 126 0.34 5.83 -34.00
N LEU A 127 -0.26 5.54 -32.85
CA LEU A 127 0.48 5.36 -31.59
C LEU A 127 1.46 4.17 -31.65
N ASP A 128 1.14 3.10 -32.38
CA ASP A 128 2.01 1.93 -32.60
C ASP A 128 3.28 2.26 -33.39
N GLU A 129 3.16 3.10 -34.42
CA GLU A 129 4.31 3.55 -35.22
C GLU A 129 5.32 4.32 -34.35
N TYR A 130 4.82 5.23 -33.52
CA TYR A 130 5.66 5.98 -32.58
C TYR A 130 6.22 5.10 -31.46
N SER A 131 5.44 4.15 -30.93
CA SER A 131 5.92 3.22 -29.90
C SER A 131 7.06 2.33 -30.43
N SER A 132 6.94 1.85 -31.67
CA SER A 132 7.93 0.96 -32.29
C SER A 132 9.25 1.67 -32.61
N SER A 133 9.21 3.00 -32.75
CA SER A 133 10.38 3.83 -32.98
C SER A 133 11.27 4.01 -31.74
N ILE A 134 10.80 3.61 -30.55
CA ILE A 134 11.52 3.78 -29.27
C ILE A 134 12.28 2.50 -28.92
N GLU A 135 13.61 2.61 -28.79
CA GLU A 135 14.45 1.48 -28.37
C GLU A 135 14.25 1.16 -26.89
N THR A 136 13.57 0.06 -26.59
CA THR A 136 13.42 -0.47 -25.23
C THR A 136 14.24 -1.75 -25.01
N ILE A 137 14.71 -1.97 -23.78
CA ILE A 137 15.34 -3.25 -23.41
C ILE A 137 14.27 -4.34 -23.28
N SER A 138 14.50 -5.51 -23.88
CA SER A 138 13.55 -6.63 -23.79
C SER A 138 13.40 -7.16 -22.36
N ALA A 139 12.20 -7.63 -22.03
CA ALA A 139 11.88 -8.17 -20.70
C ALA A 139 12.79 -9.35 -20.29
N GLU A 140 13.25 -10.15 -21.25
CA GLU A 140 14.17 -11.27 -21.02
C GLU A 140 15.54 -10.82 -20.52
N LYS A 141 16.09 -9.75 -21.09
CA LYS A 141 17.35 -9.16 -20.64
C LYS A 141 17.21 -8.64 -19.21
N ILE A 142 16.07 -8.00 -18.90
CA ILE A 142 15.76 -7.52 -17.54
C ILE A 142 15.70 -8.71 -16.57
N ARG A 143 15.02 -9.81 -16.93
CA ARG A 143 14.95 -11.04 -16.11
C ARG A 143 16.35 -11.58 -15.80
N GLY A 144 17.18 -11.76 -16.82
CA GLY A 144 18.54 -12.28 -16.65
C GLY A 144 19.41 -11.40 -15.74
N ILE A 145 19.25 -10.08 -15.79
CA ILE A 145 19.94 -9.15 -14.89
C ILE A 145 19.42 -9.28 -13.46
N VAL A 146 18.09 -9.35 -13.27
CA VAL A 146 17.48 -9.52 -11.95
C VAL A 146 17.92 -10.83 -11.30
N GLU A 147 17.99 -11.93 -12.05
CA GLU A 147 18.48 -13.22 -11.58
C GLU A 147 19.95 -13.16 -11.14
N LYS A 148 20.81 -12.50 -11.93
CA LYS A 148 22.22 -12.24 -11.54
C LYS A 148 22.31 -11.45 -10.23
N ILE A 149 21.50 -10.39 -10.09
CA ILE A 149 21.47 -9.59 -8.86
C ILE A 149 21.03 -10.44 -7.66
N ILE A 150 20.05 -11.32 -7.83
CA ILE A 150 19.60 -12.22 -6.77
C ILE A 150 20.70 -13.22 -6.39
N ALA A 151 21.42 -13.76 -7.38
CA ALA A 151 22.56 -14.63 -7.14
C ALA A 151 23.69 -13.91 -6.37
N ASP A 152 23.97 -12.65 -6.74
CA ASP A 152 24.95 -11.80 -6.05
C ASP A 152 24.53 -11.47 -4.61
N CYS A 153 23.24 -11.23 -4.36
CA CYS A 153 22.75 -11.00 -3.01
C CYS A 153 22.90 -12.27 -2.14
N LYS A 154 22.65 -13.46 -2.71
CA LYS A 154 22.82 -14.74 -2.01
C LYS A 154 24.29 -15.03 -1.69
N SER A 155 25.21 -14.80 -2.64
CA SER A 155 26.64 -15.05 -2.44
C SER A 155 27.27 -14.13 -1.40
N ARG A 156 26.77 -12.88 -1.29
CA ARG A 156 27.25 -11.88 -0.33
C ARG A 156 26.56 -11.93 1.04
N ASN A 157 25.65 -12.89 1.29
CA ASN A 157 24.80 -12.94 2.48
C ASN A 157 24.04 -11.62 2.76
N GLU A 158 23.72 -10.86 1.71
CA GLU A 158 22.89 -9.66 1.82
C GLU A 158 21.41 -10.04 1.92
N PRO A 159 20.54 -9.22 2.54
CA PRO A 159 19.12 -9.50 2.59
C PRO A 159 18.53 -9.44 1.17
N ALA A 160 18.28 -10.62 0.56
CA ALA A 160 17.61 -10.78 -0.73
C ALA A 160 16.09 -10.47 -0.65
N LYS A 161 15.74 -9.38 0.01
CA LYS A 161 14.37 -8.87 0.10
C LYS A 161 14.01 -8.17 -1.21
N PHE A 162 12.74 -8.27 -1.62
CA PHE A 162 12.20 -7.64 -2.83
C PHE A 162 12.67 -6.18 -3.01
N GLY A 163 12.50 -5.34 -1.98
CA GLY A 163 12.89 -3.93 -2.05
C GLY A 163 14.40 -3.70 -2.23
N HIS A 164 15.25 -4.57 -1.68
CA HIS A 164 16.70 -4.45 -1.82
C HIS A 164 17.13 -4.81 -3.25
N VAL A 165 16.61 -5.92 -3.78
CA VAL A 165 16.87 -6.34 -5.17
C VAL A 165 16.37 -5.31 -6.17
N LEU A 166 15.17 -4.76 -5.95
CA LEU A 166 14.62 -3.71 -6.81
C LEU A 166 15.49 -2.45 -6.81
N ASN A 167 15.92 -1.98 -5.63
CA ASN A 167 16.79 -0.81 -5.53
C ASN A 167 18.15 -1.03 -6.19
N ARG A 168 18.67 -2.26 -6.15
CA ARG A 168 19.91 -2.63 -6.82
C ARG A 168 19.73 -2.72 -8.34
N ALA A 169 18.61 -3.26 -8.80
CA ALA A 169 18.25 -3.29 -10.22
C ALA A 169 18.15 -1.88 -10.81
N PHE A 170 17.53 -0.93 -10.11
CA PHE A 170 17.47 0.48 -10.58
C PHE A 170 18.82 1.20 -10.60
N LYS A 171 19.83 0.72 -9.87
CA LYS A 171 21.18 1.28 -9.88
C LYS A 171 22.13 0.53 -10.82
N HIS A 172 21.67 -0.55 -11.46
CA HIS A 172 22.51 -1.40 -12.27
C HIS A 172 22.90 -0.69 -13.57
N PRO A 173 24.18 -0.70 -13.98
CA PRO A 173 24.64 0.01 -15.17
C PRO A 173 23.98 -0.51 -16.47
N GLU A 174 23.63 -1.79 -16.51
CA GLU A 174 22.96 -2.42 -17.66
C GLU A 174 21.45 -2.09 -17.75
N LEU A 175 20.87 -1.44 -16.74
CA LEU A 175 19.47 -0.99 -16.72
C LEU A 175 19.39 0.55 -16.63
N PRO A 176 19.84 1.28 -17.68
CA PRO A 176 19.80 2.74 -17.66
C PRO A 176 18.36 3.25 -17.63
N PHE A 177 18.14 4.33 -16.88
CA PHE A 177 16.84 5.01 -16.76
C PHE A 177 16.27 5.56 -18.08
N GLU A 178 17.09 5.57 -19.14
CA GLU A 178 16.74 6.05 -20.47
C GLU A 178 16.17 4.97 -21.40
N LYS A 179 16.48 3.68 -21.17
CA LYS A 179 15.97 2.56 -22.00
C LYS A 179 15.03 1.56 -21.29
N VAL A 180 14.89 1.66 -19.96
CA VAL A 180 14.05 0.76 -19.16
C VAL A 180 12.97 1.49 -18.36
N GLY A 181 11.72 1.04 -18.48
CA GLY A 181 10.62 1.52 -17.65
C GLY A 181 10.69 0.98 -16.22
N ARG A 182 10.55 1.86 -15.21
CA ARG A 182 10.51 1.43 -13.79
C ARG A 182 9.41 0.41 -13.52
N ALA A 183 8.27 0.53 -14.20
CA ALA A 183 7.15 -0.39 -14.08
C ALA A 183 7.45 -1.78 -14.63
N GLU A 184 8.26 -1.89 -15.68
CA GLU A 184 8.64 -3.18 -16.27
C GLU A 184 9.60 -3.94 -15.37
N VAL A 185 10.62 -3.26 -14.84
CA VAL A 185 11.52 -3.85 -13.82
C VAL A 185 10.73 -4.33 -12.61
N LEU A 186 9.77 -3.52 -12.13
CA LEU A 186 8.89 -3.90 -11.04
C LEU A 186 8.12 -5.19 -11.32
N LYS A 187 7.50 -5.30 -12.52
CA LYS A 187 6.78 -6.52 -12.94
C LYS A 187 7.70 -7.71 -13.01
N VAL A 188 8.87 -7.58 -13.64
CA VAL A 188 9.85 -8.66 -13.77
C VAL A 188 10.35 -9.11 -12.40
N VAL A 189 10.72 -8.19 -11.51
CA VAL A 189 11.15 -8.53 -10.14
C VAL A 189 10.01 -9.21 -9.38
N GLN A 190 8.76 -8.79 -9.57
CA GLN A 190 7.58 -9.41 -8.95
C GLN A 190 7.31 -10.82 -9.48
N GLU A 191 7.60 -11.10 -10.76
CA GLU A 191 7.48 -12.44 -11.33
C GLU A 191 8.60 -13.37 -10.85
N VAL A 192 9.84 -12.89 -10.80
CA VAL A 192 11.00 -13.67 -10.36
C VAL A 192 10.96 -13.92 -8.84
N MET A 193 10.52 -12.91 -8.08
CA MET A 193 10.31 -13.00 -6.64
C MET A 193 8.91 -12.50 -6.33
N PRO A 194 7.90 -13.39 -6.23
CA PRO A 194 6.58 -12.99 -5.80
C PRO A 194 6.71 -12.29 -4.45
N TYR A 195 6.33 -11.02 -4.43
CA TYR A 195 6.27 -10.28 -3.18
C TYR A 195 5.20 -10.96 -2.34
N GLU A 196 5.63 -11.75 -1.35
CA GLU A 196 4.83 -12.00 -0.18
C GLU A 196 4.57 -10.63 0.42
N ARG A 197 3.49 -9.97 -0.02
CA ARG A 197 2.78 -9.09 0.89
C ARG A 197 2.59 -9.99 2.09
N HIS A 198 3.30 -9.74 3.17
CA HIS A 198 2.82 -10.10 4.50
C HIS A 198 1.44 -9.51 4.51
N GLY A 199 0.47 -10.35 4.15
CA GLY A 199 -0.91 -9.95 4.00
C GLY A 199 -1.19 -9.25 5.29
N SER A 200 -1.81 -8.07 5.22
CA SER A 200 -2.48 -7.56 6.40
C SER A 200 -3.19 -8.76 7.01
N LEU A 201 -2.74 -9.14 8.20
CA LEU A 201 -3.18 -10.31 8.94
C LEU A 201 -4.70 -10.44 8.78
N LEU A 202 -5.24 -11.66 8.68
CA LEU A 202 -6.67 -11.86 8.39
C LEU A 202 -7.54 -10.97 9.29
N ILE A 203 -7.13 -10.82 10.56
CA ILE A 203 -7.75 -9.94 11.55
C ILE A 203 -7.69 -8.44 11.18
N LEU A 204 -6.58 -7.94 10.62
CA LEU A 204 -6.45 -6.56 10.14
C LEU A 204 -7.33 -6.29 8.92
N GLN A 205 -7.59 -7.31 8.10
CA GLN A 205 -8.55 -7.16 6.99
C GLN A 205 -9.97 -7.00 7.51
N ILE A 206 -10.34 -7.78 8.54
CA ILE A 206 -11.63 -7.65 9.23
C ILE A 206 -11.77 -6.24 9.81
N TYR A 207 -10.78 -5.73 10.55
CA TYR A 207 -10.82 -4.37 11.09
C TYR A 207 -10.99 -3.29 10.01
N ARG A 208 -10.33 -3.44 8.86
CA ARG A 208 -10.47 -2.49 7.75
C ARG A 208 -11.84 -2.57 7.09
N LYS A 209 -12.44 -3.76 6.99
CA LYS A 209 -13.80 -3.95 6.49
C LYS A 209 -14.82 -3.35 7.46
N ASP A 210 -14.72 -3.68 8.74
CA ASP A 210 -15.61 -3.18 9.78
C ASP A 210 -15.50 -1.67 9.98
N LEU A 211 -14.31 -1.08 9.79
CA LEU A 211 -14.14 0.37 9.80
C LEU A 211 -14.99 1.02 8.70
N LYS A 212 -15.07 0.41 7.51
CA LYS A 212 -15.89 0.93 6.40
C LYS A 212 -17.38 0.76 6.70
N ILE A 213 -17.78 -0.38 7.26
CA ILE A 213 -19.17 -0.66 7.65
C ILE A 213 -19.61 0.33 8.74
N ALA A 214 -18.79 0.53 9.78
CA ALA A 214 -19.07 1.48 10.85
C ALA A 214 -19.12 2.94 10.34
N LEU A 215 -18.34 3.29 9.32
CA LEU A 215 -18.43 4.58 8.63
C LEU A 215 -19.76 4.75 7.87
N GLN A 216 -20.23 3.71 7.20
CA GLN A 216 -21.50 3.70 6.46
C GLN A 216 -22.69 3.79 7.42
N ASN A 217 -22.68 2.98 8.49
CA ASN A 217 -23.73 2.90 9.50
C ASN A 217 -23.68 4.06 10.52
N LYS A 218 -22.66 4.91 10.48
CA LYS A 218 -22.41 6.02 11.43
C LYS A 218 -22.29 5.56 12.90
N GLU A 219 -21.73 4.37 13.11
CA GLU A 219 -21.45 3.81 14.44
C GLU A 219 -20.21 4.47 15.07
N THR A 220 -20.38 5.60 15.73
CA THR A 220 -19.26 6.45 16.21
C THR A 220 -18.37 5.77 17.25
N VAL A 221 -18.94 4.99 18.18
CA VAL A 221 -18.21 4.29 19.25
C VAL A 221 -17.34 3.18 18.65
N LYS A 222 -17.94 2.26 17.89
CA LYS A 222 -17.23 1.15 17.22
C LYS A 222 -16.11 1.64 16.32
N LEU A 223 -16.38 2.68 15.54
CA LEU A 223 -15.39 3.33 14.67
C LEU A 223 -14.21 3.90 15.45
N THR A 224 -14.44 4.49 16.64
CA THR A 224 -13.35 5.03 17.48
C THR A 224 -12.47 3.91 18.01
N VAL A 225 -13.08 2.81 18.46
CA VAL A 225 -12.36 1.61 18.94
C VAL A 225 -11.53 0.99 17.83
N ILE A 226 -12.12 0.73 16.66
CA ILE A 226 -11.41 0.13 15.52
C ILE A 226 -10.23 1.00 15.08
N ARG A 227 -10.40 2.33 15.05
CA ARG A 227 -9.30 3.25 14.71
C ARG A 227 -8.17 3.20 15.73
N SER A 228 -8.51 3.14 17.01
CA SER A 228 -7.53 2.99 18.08
C SER A 228 -6.74 1.68 17.93
N LEU A 229 -7.43 0.56 17.71
CA LEU A 229 -6.79 -0.74 17.48
C LEU A 229 -5.89 -0.73 16.23
N ILE A 230 -6.36 -0.19 15.11
CA ILE A 230 -5.55 -0.06 13.88
C ILE A 230 -4.32 0.81 14.13
N ASN A 231 -4.43 1.90 14.89
CA ASN A 231 -3.28 2.73 15.22
C ASN A 231 -2.28 2.02 16.13
N ALA A 232 -2.75 1.31 17.16
CA ALA A 232 -1.89 0.48 18.01
C ALA A 232 -1.12 -0.58 17.21
N THR A 233 -1.70 -1.08 16.11
CA THR A 233 -1.03 -2.02 15.20
C THR A 233 0.06 -1.40 14.32
N ARG A 234 0.05 -0.07 14.16
CA ARG A 234 1.10 0.66 13.42
C ARG A 234 2.30 0.98 14.30
N GLU A 235 2.07 1.23 15.59
CA GLU A 235 3.12 1.57 16.55
C GLU A 235 4.06 0.40 16.83
N LYS A 236 3.57 -0.84 16.76
CA LYS A 236 4.36 -2.06 17.02
C LYS A 236 4.33 -2.99 15.81
N PRO A 237 5.47 -3.54 15.37
CA PRO A 237 5.49 -4.48 14.25
C PRO A 237 4.74 -5.76 14.63
N ILE A 238 3.57 -5.97 14.03
CA ILE A 238 2.75 -7.17 14.25
C ILE A 238 3.14 -8.23 13.23
N LYS A 239 3.50 -9.42 13.73
CA LYS A 239 3.86 -10.57 12.88
C LYS A 239 2.71 -11.59 12.72
N ASN A 240 1.94 -11.82 13.80
CA ASN A 240 0.96 -12.90 13.95
C ASN A 240 -0.32 -12.36 14.61
N ASP A 241 -1.44 -13.06 14.46
CA ASP A 241 -2.74 -12.66 15.03
C ASP A 241 -2.75 -12.61 16.58
N ILE A 242 -1.93 -13.45 17.24
CA ILE A 242 -1.67 -13.39 18.69
C ILE A 242 -1.21 -12.00 19.15
N HIS A 243 -0.36 -11.35 18.37
CA HIS A 243 0.14 -10.03 18.72
C HIS A 243 -0.99 -8.99 18.69
N VAL A 244 -2.00 -9.19 17.85
CA VAL A 244 -3.23 -8.38 17.84
C VAL A 244 -4.06 -8.69 19.08
N LEU A 245 -4.24 -9.96 19.45
CA LEU A 245 -4.95 -10.34 20.68
C LEU A 245 -4.30 -9.76 21.94
N ALA A 246 -2.96 -9.75 22.02
CA ALA A 246 -2.24 -9.11 23.11
C ALA A 246 -2.53 -7.60 23.21
N LEU A 247 -2.68 -6.90 22.07
CA LEU A 247 -3.07 -5.49 22.03
C LEU A 247 -4.53 -5.29 22.48
N ILE A 248 -5.45 -6.16 22.05
CA ILE A 248 -6.84 -6.12 22.49
C ILE A 248 -6.91 -6.33 24.01
N ASN A 249 -6.20 -7.32 24.54
CA ASN A 249 -6.15 -7.59 25.98
C ASN A 249 -5.56 -6.42 26.77
N LYS A 250 -4.56 -5.71 26.22
CA LYS A 250 -4.05 -4.47 26.82
C LYS A 250 -5.13 -3.39 26.84
N ALA A 251 -5.81 -3.17 25.71
CA ALA A 251 -6.89 -2.19 25.62
C ALA A 251 -8.05 -2.52 26.57
N LYS A 252 -8.41 -3.81 26.73
CA LYS A 252 -9.41 -4.27 27.71
C LYS A 252 -9.00 -3.93 29.13
N LYS A 253 -7.75 -4.18 29.52
CA LYS A 253 -7.25 -3.83 30.86
C LYS A 253 -7.30 -2.32 31.11
N GLU A 254 -6.86 -1.52 30.14
CA GLU A 254 -6.92 -0.05 30.25
C GLU A 254 -8.37 0.45 30.34
N ASN A 255 -9.29 -0.16 29.59
CA ASN A 255 -10.72 0.13 29.68
C ASN A 255 -11.29 -0.24 31.05
N GLN A 256 -10.98 -1.44 31.58
CA GLN A 256 -11.43 -1.87 32.91
C GLN A 256 -10.94 -0.92 34.00
N MET A 257 -9.67 -0.51 33.96
CA MET A 257 -9.14 0.49 34.89
C MET A 257 -9.89 1.82 34.77
N ALA A 258 -10.22 2.26 33.55
CA ALA A 258 -11.01 3.47 33.34
C ALA A 258 -12.43 3.33 33.92
N ILE A 259 -13.10 2.19 33.73
CA ILE A 259 -14.40 1.89 34.35
C ILE A 259 -14.31 2.03 35.88
N ASP A 260 -13.31 1.41 36.50
CA ASP A 260 -13.15 1.43 37.95
C ASP A 260 -12.91 2.86 38.46
N HIS A 261 -12.08 3.65 37.75
CA HIS A 261 -11.88 5.06 38.05
C HIS A 261 -13.16 5.89 37.94
N TYR A 262 -14.01 5.65 36.93
CA TYR A 262 -15.28 6.37 36.77
C TYR A 262 -16.33 5.96 37.80
N LYS A 263 -16.35 4.68 38.21
CA LYS A 263 -17.19 4.19 39.31
C LYS A 263 -16.83 4.88 40.63
N VAL A 264 -15.53 4.96 40.95
CA VAL A 264 -15.05 5.69 42.14
C VAL A 264 -15.42 7.18 42.08
N ALA A 265 -15.41 7.77 40.89
CA ALA A 265 -15.79 9.18 40.68
C ALA A 265 -17.32 9.42 40.62
N GLY A 266 -18.16 8.38 40.72
CA GLY A 266 -19.63 8.49 40.66
C GLY A 266 -20.18 8.93 39.29
N ARG A 267 -19.40 8.80 38.21
CA ARG A 267 -19.81 9.21 36.84
C ARG A 267 -20.36 8.04 36.05
N GLN A 268 -21.63 7.72 36.27
CA GLN A 268 -22.29 6.58 35.64
C GLN A 268 -22.38 6.68 34.11
N ASP A 269 -22.52 7.90 33.58
CA ASP A 269 -22.58 8.19 32.14
C ASP A 269 -21.31 7.78 31.38
N LEU A 270 -20.15 7.85 32.04
CA LEU A 270 -18.87 7.43 31.47
C LEU A 270 -18.65 5.93 31.61
N VAL A 271 -19.16 5.33 32.70
CA VAL A 271 -19.12 3.88 32.92
C VAL A 271 -19.87 3.16 31.79
N GLU A 272 -21.10 3.57 31.49
CA GLU A 272 -21.90 2.97 30.43
C GLU A 272 -21.20 3.04 29.05
N LYS A 273 -20.56 4.16 28.73
CA LYS A 273 -19.80 4.31 27.47
C LYS A 273 -18.59 3.38 27.42
N GLN A 274 -17.89 3.18 28.54
CA GLN A 274 -16.75 2.27 28.60
C GLN A 274 -17.18 0.80 28.56
N GLU A 275 -18.32 0.45 29.16
CA GLU A 275 -18.91 -0.90 29.09
C GLU A 275 -19.28 -1.28 27.65
N VAL A 276 -19.84 -0.34 26.86
CA VAL A 276 -20.07 -0.57 25.42
C VAL A 276 -18.76 -0.81 24.67
N ILE A 277 -17.70 -0.06 25.01
CA ILE A 277 -16.37 -0.28 24.42
C ILE A 277 -15.81 -1.66 24.82
N ALA A 278 -16.00 -2.08 26.08
CA ALA A 278 -15.56 -3.37 26.57
C ALA A 278 -16.23 -4.52 25.79
N GLY A 279 -17.55 -4.44 25.54
CA GLY A 279 -18.27 -5.40 24.72
C GLY A 279 -17.73 -5.51 23.28
N ILE A 280 -17.44 -4.38 22.64
CA ILE A 280 -16.84 -4.35 21.29
C ILE A 280 -15.44 -4.99 21.29
N LEU A 281 -14.63 -4.73 22.33
CA LEU A 281 -13.30 -5.34 22.47
C LEU A 281 -13.40 -6.85 22.73
N GLU A 282 -14.47 -7.33 23.38
CA GLU A 282 -14.75 -8.76 23.57
C GLU A 282 -15.10 -9.47 22.28
N GLU A 283 -15.97 -8.88 21.46
CA GLU A 283 -16.29 -9.40 20.11
C GLU A 283 -15.01 -9.58 19.28
N TYR A 284 -14.16 -8.56 19.24
CA TYR A 284 -12.91 -8.63 18.47
C TYR A 284 -11.89 -9.60 19.07
N ALA A 285 -11.82 -9.75 20.39
CA ALA A 285 -10.97 -10.76 21.01
C ALA A 285 -11.43 -12.18 20.64
N GLY A 286 -12.75 -12.43 20.64
CA GLY A 286 -13.34 -13.72 20.27
C GLY A 286 -13.15 -14.09 18.81
N SER A 287 -12.99 -13.10 17.92
CA SER A 287 -12.70 -13.32 16.51
C SER A 287 -11.29 -13.85 16.23
N VAL A 288 -10.39 -13.82 17.21
CA VAL A 288 -9.02 -14.35 17.05
C VAL A 288 -9.01 -15.84 17.39
N GLU A 289 -8.70 -16.67 16.39
CA GLU A 289 -8.50 -18.11 16.60
C GLU A 289 -7.25 -18.38 17.45
N THR A 290 -7.46 -18.83 18.69
CA THR A 290 -6.40 -19.27 19.60
C THR A 290 -6.51 -20.77 19.86
N ILE A 291 -5.39 -21.41 20.15
CA ILE A 291 -5.38 -22.82 20.56
C ILE A 291 -5.93 -22.90 21.98
N SER A 292 -6.89 -23.81 22.23
CA SER A 292 -7.43 -24.03 23.57
C SER A 292 -6.31 -24.41 24.56
N PRO A 293 -6.34 -23.87 25.80
CA PRO A 293 -5.34 -24.18 26.83
C PRO A 293 -5.28 -25.68 27.15
N GLU A 294 -6.34 -26.45 26.89
CA GLU A 294 -6.38 -27.90 27.07
C GLU A 294 -5.45 -28.65 26.11
N ILE A 295 -5.38 -28.19 24.86
CA ILE A 295 -4.49 -28.79 23.86
C ILE A 295 -3.04 -28.50 24.24
N VAL A 296 -2.78 -27.29 24.72
CA VAL A 296 -1.47 -26.88 25.25
C VAL A 296 -1.07 -27.75 26.44
N LYS A 297 -2.00 -28.00 27.39
CA LYS A 297 -1.79 -28.91 28.53
C LYS A 297 -1.35 -30.31 28.09
N LYS A 298 -2.10 -30.92 27.17
CA LYS A 298 -1.78 -32.26 26.65
C LYS A 298 -0.39 -32.33 26.01
N VAL A 299 -0.04 -31.34 25.18
CA VAL A 299 1.29 -31.30 24.53
C VAL A 299 2.41 -31.10 25.56
N VAL A 300 2.19 -30.25 26.57
CA VAL A 300 3.16 -30.03 27.64
C VAL A 300 3.35 -31.29 28.50
N GLU A 301 2.28 -32.00 28.82
CA GLU A 301 2.31 -33.28 29.55
C GLU A 301 3.09 -34.35 28.75
N GLU A 302 2.79 -34.52 27.46
CA GLU A 302 3.54 -35.42 26.57
C GLU A 302 5.04 -35.09 26.55
N ILE A 303 5.40 -33.81 26.51
CA ILE A 303 6.82 -33.39 26.53
C ILE A 303 7.46 -33.75 27.87
N ILE A 304 6.77 -33.53 28.99
CA ILE A 304 7.27 -33.85 30.33
C ILE A 304 7.46 -35.37 30.50
N GLU A 305 6.51 -36.18 30.02
CA GLU A 305 6.64 -37.65 30.01
C GLU A 305 7.87 -38.10 29.21
N ASN A 306 8.11 -37.49 28.04
CA ASN A 306 9.31 -37.75 27.25
C ASN A 306 10.62 -37.39 27.98
N PHE A 307 10.63 -36.34 28.80
CA PHE A 307 11.79 -36.01 29.63
C PHE A 307 12.00 -37.00 30.79
N LYS A 308 10.90 -37.42 31.44
CA LYS A 308 10.94 -38.43 32.52
C LYS A 308 11.44 -39.78 31.99
N ALA A 309 10.99 -40.21 30.82
CA ALA A 309 11.42 -41.46 30.18
C ALA A 309 12.93 -41.49 29.84
N ARG A 310 13.56 -40.32 29.67
CA ARG A 310 14.99 -40.16 29.37
C ARG A 310 15.86 -39.93 30.61
N ASN A 311 15.29 -39.94 31.81
CA ASN A 311 15.97 -39.60 33.07
C ASN A 311 16.68 -38.22 33.05
N GLU A 312 16.21 -37.28 32.23
CA GLU A 312 16.74 -35.92 32.15
C GLU A 312 16.08 -35.03 33.21
N LYS A 313 16.85 -34.08 33.77
CA LYS A 313 16.30 -33.09 34.71
C LYS A 313 15.30 -32.18 34.00
N VAL A 314 14.07 -32.17 34.49
CA VAL A 314 12.98 -31.33 33.95
C VAL A 314 13.22 -29.87 34.36
N VAL A 315 13.94 -29.13 33.50
CA VAL A 315 14.15 -27.68 33.69
C VAL A 315 13.05 -26.91 32.97
N HIS A 316 12.40 -25.98 33.69
CA HIS A 316 11.29 -25.15 33.20
C HIS A 316 11.58 -24.50 31.83
N GLN A 317 12.80 -23.96 31.65
CA GLN A 317 13.23 -23.33 30.40
C GLN A 317 13.34 -24.32 29.23
N GLN A 318 13.81 -25.54 29.46
CA GLN A 318 14.00 -26.54 28.41
C GLN A 318 12.66 -27.11 27.91
N VAL A 319 11.73 -27.33 28.84
CA VAL A 319 10.36 -27.76 28.50
C VAL A 319 9.65 -26.67 27.71
N LEU A 320 9.75 -25.40 28.13
CA LEU A 320 9.17 -24.27 27.40
C LEU A 320 9.74 -24.15 25.98
N ILE A 321 11.07 -24.22 25.83
CA ILE A 321 11.71 -24.11 24.51
C ILE A 321 11.28 -25.26 23.59
N LYS A 322 11.17 -26.50 24.08
CA LYS A 322 10.70 -27.63 23.29
C LYS A 322 9.21 -27.53 22.97
N ALA A 323 8.38 -27.06 23.89
CA ALA A 323 6.94 -26.84 23.66
C ALA A 323 6.69 -25.78 22.58
N LEU A 324 7.37 -24.64 22.68
CA LEU A 324 7.28 -23.55 21.69
C LEU A 324 7.83 -23.93 20.30
N LYS A 325 8.72 -24.92 20.22
CA LYS A 325 9.28 -25.43 18.96
C LYS A 325 8.59 -26.70 18.47
N SER A 326 7.60 -27.21 19.20
CA SER A 326 6.92 -28.45 18.81
C SER A 326 6.06 -28.23 17.56
N PRO A 327 6.10 -29.15 16.56
CA PRO A 327 5.31 -28.99 15.34
C PRO A 327 3.80 -29.10 15.59
N LYS A 328 3.39 -29.65 16.75
CA LYS A 328 1.99 -29.80 17.16
C LYS A 328 1.36 -28.46 17.60
N LEU A 329 2.16 -27.44 17.93
CA LEU A 329 1.68 -26.13 18.34
C LEU A 329 2.14 -25.07 17.32
N PRO A 330 1.30 -24.65 16.36
CA PRO A 330 1.68 -23.61 15.42
C PRO A 330 1.99 -22.30 16.15
N SER A 331 3.17 -21.72 15.90
CA SER A 331 3.65 -20.48 16.51
C SER A 331 2.72 -19.29 16.33
N ASP A 332 1.84 -19.37 15.34
CA ASP A 332 1.01 -18.26 14.88
C ASP A 332 -0.32 -18.16 15.63
N LYS A 333 -0.71 -19.21 16.35
CA LYS A 333 -1.94 -19.28 17.18
C LYS A 333 -1.69 -19.59 18.67
N LEU A 334 -0.42 -19.72 19.08
CA LEU A 334 -0.01 -20.03 20.44
C LEU A 334 0.33 -18.79 21.27
N ASP A 335 -0.46 -18.54 22.32
CA ASP A 335 -0.16 -17.53 23.33
C ASP A 335 0.92 -18.00 24.31
N LYS A 336 2.10 -17.38 24.24
CA LYS A 336 3.24 -17.69 25.13
C LYS A 336 2.87 -17.57 26.61
N ALA A 337 1.95 -16.67 26.96
CA ALA A 337 1.48 -16.49 28.33
C ALA A 337 0.71 -17.70 28.84
N ASP A 338 -0.09 -18.36 27.99
CA ASP A 338 -0.89 -19.51 28.40
C ASP A 338 -0.03 -20.76 28.54
N VAL A 339 0.98 -20.93 27.69
CA VAL A 339 2.00 -21.98 27.88
C VAL A 339 2.71 -21.83 29.22
N LEU A 340 3.05 -20.60 29.62
CA LEU A 340 3.69 -20.32 30.91
C LEU A 340 2.76 -20.63 32.10
N LYS A 341 1.48 -20.24 32.03
CA LYS A 341 0.49 -20.57 33.07
C LYS A 341 0.32 -22.09 33.21
N VAL A 342 0.16 -22.78 32.08
CA VAL A 342 0.03 -24.24 32.04
C VAL A 342 1.28 -24.92 32.62
N LEU A 343 2.48 -24.46 32.25
CA LEU A 343 3.73 -24.99 32.82
C LEU A 343 3.83 -24.74 34.32
N GLN A 344 3.39 -23.57 34.80
CA GLN A 344 3.39 -23.24 36.22
C GLN A 344 2.38 -24.08 37.02
N GLU A 345 1.23 -24.42 36.42
CA GLU A 345 0.25 -25.35 36.99
C GLU A 345 0.79 -26.77 37.07
N VAL A 346 1.45 -27.26 36.02
CA VAL A 346 1.96 -28.64 35.94
C VAL A 346 3.25 -28.82 36.74
N LEU A 347 4.07 -27.76 36.88
CA LEU A 347 5.33 -27.75 37.63
C LEU A 347 5.37 -26.58 38.64
N PRO A 348 4.64 -26.67 39.77
CA PRO A 348 4.58 -25.59 40.77
C PRO A 348 5.92 -25.30 41.46
N ASN A 349 6.86 -26.25 41.46
CA ASN A 349 8.13 -26.19 42.20
C ASN A 349 9.35 -25.80 41.35
N GLY A 350 9.19 -24.86 40.43
CA GLY A 350 10.30 -24.27 39.67
C GLY A 350 10.64 -22.87 40.14
N LYS A 351 11.18 -22.70 41.36
CA LYS A 351 11.86 -21.43 41.69
C LYS A 351 12.86 -21.14 40.57
N SER A 352 12.82 -19.92 40.07
CA SER A 352 13.81 -19.36 39.15
C SER A 352 15.20 -19.79 39.63
N GLY A 353 15.82 -20.71 38.90
CA GLY A 353 17.26 -20.92 38.98
C GLY A 353 17.92 -19.67 38.44
N ALA A 354 18.04 -18.66 39.30
CA ALA A 354 19.07 -17.65 39.18
C ALA A 354 20.39 -18.39 39.33
N SER A 355 21.01 -18.77 38.22
CA SER A 355 22.44 -18.99 38.17
C SER A 355 23.03 -17.82 37.39
N LYS A 356 23.98 -17.17 38.07
CA LYS A 356 24.75 -16.00 37.64
C LYS A 356 25.37 -16.13 36.27
#